data_AF-U6DZ35-F1
#
_entry.id   AF-U6DZ35-F1
#
_cell.length_a   1.000
_cell.length_b   1.000
_cell.length_c   1.000
_cell.angle_alpha   90.00
_cell.angle_beta   90.00
_cell.angle_gamma   90.00
#
_symmetry.space_group_name_H-M   'P 1'
#
loop_
_entity.id
_entity.type
_entity.pdbx_description
1 polymer ?
#
loop_
_entity_poly.entity_id
_entity_poly.type
_entity_poly.pdbx_seq_one_letter_code
_entity_poly.pdbx_strand_id
1 'polypeptide(L)'
;RGPPLVGGFICKLHVKKGNFLVLKAKELGLPVGTAAIAPIIAAVKDGKSITYEGREILPEEICTPPDPGLAFVVVECPDEGFIQPICENATFKRYQGHADAPVALVVHMAPQCVLEDPRYQQWMERFGTA
;
A
#
# COMPACT_ATOMS: atom_id res chain seq x y z
N ARG A 1 -12.38 31.08 -19.41
CA ARG A 1 -12.55 30.12 -18.28
C ARG A 1 -11.71 28.90 -18.63
N GLY A 2 -10.98 28.34 -17.66
CA GLY A 2 -10.23 27.09 -17.89
C GLY A 2 -11.18 25.91 -18.13
N PRO A 3 -10.66 24.76 -18.60
CA PRO A 3 -11.44 23.53 -18.67
C PRO A 3 -11.98 23.17 -17.27
N PRO A 4 -13.17 22.57 -17.18
CA PRO A 4 -13.71 22.11 -15.92
C PRO A 4 -12.80 21.03 -15.32
N LEU A 5 -12.62 21.06 -14.00
CA LEU A 5 -11.74 20.15 -13.27
C LEU A 5 -12.58 19.34 -12.27
N VAL A 6 -12.18 18.09 -12.07
CA VAL A 6 -12.76 17.19 -11.06
C VAL A 6 -11.67 16.65 -10.14
N GLY A 7 -12.02 16.42 -8.88
CA GLY A 7 -11.10 15.94 -7.85
C GLY A 7 -11.24 14.44 -7.57
N GLY A 8 -10.15 13.85 -7.10
CA GLY A 8 -10.15 12.51 -6.53
C GLY A 8 -9.02 12.37 -5.51
N PHE A 9 -9.22 11.52 -4.51
CA PHE A 9 -8.30 11.27 -3.42
C PHE A 9 -7.99 9.78 -3.34
N ILE A 10 -6.71 9.47 -3.15
CA ILE A 10 -6.26 8.14 -2.75
C ILE A 10 -5.57 8.28 -1.41
N CYS A 11 -6.12 7.59 -0.42
CA CYS A 11 -5.62 7.61 0.94
C CYS A 11 -5.01 6.25 1.26
N LYS A 12 -3.69 6.19 1.37
CA LYS A 12 -2.94 4.98 1.72
C LYS A 12 -2.59 4.99 3.20
N LEU A 13 -2.90 3.91 3.90
CA LEU A 13 -2.44 3.69 5.27
C LEU A 13 -0.93 3.49 5.28
N HIS A 14 -0.28 4.00 6.32
CA HIS A 14 1.17 3.84 6.48
C HIS A 14 1.54 2.36 6.51
N VAL A 15 2.67 2.04 5.87
CA VAL A 15 3.28 0.71 5.91
C VAL A 15 3.54 0.34 7.37
N LYS A 16 3.05 -0.83 7.80
CA LYS A 16 3.39 -1.36 9.12
C LYS A 16 4.68 -2.16 8.99
N LYS A 17 5.68 -1.76 9.76
CA LYS A 17 6.96 -2.46 9.86
C LYS A 17 6.74 -3.92 10.31
N GLY A 18 7.54 -4.82 9.77
CA GLY A 18 7.53 -6.23 10.14
C GLY A 18 7.73 -6.47 11.63
N ASN A 19 7.12 -7.53 12.14
CA ASN A 19 7.32 -7.96 13.52
C ASN A 19 8.69 -8.64 13.64
N PHE A 20 9.40 -8.34 14.73
CA PHE A 20 10.66 -9.01 15.04
C PHE A 20 10.40 -10.45 15.48
N LEU A 21 11.06 -11.40 14.83
CA LEU A 21 10.92 -12.84 15.05
C LEU A 21 11.88 -13.30 16.14
N VAL A 22 11.44 -13.13 17.39
CA VAL A 22 12.22 -13.43 18.61
C VAL A 22 12.85 -14.83 18.59
N LEU A 23 12.13 -15.84 18.11
CA LEU A 23 12.64 -17.23 18.06
C LEU A 23 13.78 -17.38 17.06
N LYS A 24 13.63 -16.89 15.83
CA LYS A 24 14.69 -16.91 14.82
C LYS A 24 15.93 -16.14 15.28
N ALA A 25 15.73 -14.99 15.94
CA ALA A 25 16.83 -14.22 16.49
C ALA A 25 17.62 -15.01 17.56
N LYS A 26 16.94 -15.76 18.43
CA LYS A 26 17.58 -16.64 19.41
C LYS A 26 18.36 -17.78 18.76
N GLU A 27 17.80 -18.39 17.71
CA GLU A 27 18.47 -19.45 16.93
C GLU A 27 19.76 -18.95 16.27
N LEU A 28 19.80 -17.66 15.89
CA LEU A 28 20.98 -16.99 15.35
C LEU A 28 21.96 -16.48 16.42
N GLY A 29 21.71 -16.76 17.71
CA GLY A 29 22.61 -16.37 18.80
C GLY A 29 22.56 -14.88 19.17
N LEU A 30 21.57 -14.12 18.66
CA LEU A 30 21.42 -12.71 19.01
C LEU A 30 21.13 -12.55 20.51
N PRO A 31 21.52 -11.41 21.13
CA PRO A 31 21.49 -11.22 22.58
C PRO A 31 20.09 -10.86 23.10
N VAL A 32 19.09 -11.65 22.69
CA VAL A 32 17.68 -11.49 23.02
C VAL A 32 17.46 -11.53 24.53
N GLY A 33 16.76 -10.52 25.06
CA GLY A 33 16.51 -10.37 26.50
C GLY A 33 17.56 -9.50 27.22
N THR A 34 18.58 -9.01 26.52
CA THR A 34 19.55 -8.05 27.07
C THR A 34 19.33 -6.65 26.49
N ALA A 35 19.95 -5.62 27.07
CA ALA A 35 19.91 -4.26 26.53
C ALA A 35 20.53 -4.15 25.12
N ALA A 36 21.43 -5.07 24.74
CA ALA A 36 22.11 -5.06 23.45
C ALA A 36 21.20 -5.41 22.27
N ILE A 37 20.02 -6.02 22.50
CA ILE A 37 19.10 -6.38 21.42
C ILE A 37 18.32 -5.17 20.86
N ALA A 38 18.12 -4.12 21.67
CA ALA A 38 17.31 -2.96 21.28
C ALA A 38 17.80 -2.25 20.00
N PRO A 39 19.10 -1.90 19.84
CA PRO A 39 19.59 -1.29 18.61
C PRO A 39 19.47 -2.22 17.40
N ILE A 40 19.63 -3.54 17.59
CA ILE A 40 19.48 -4.53 16.52
C ILE A 40 18.02 -4.55 16.03
N ILE A 41 17.06 -4.65 16.95
CA ILE A 41 15.62 -4.62 16.62
C ILE A 41 15.27 -3.34 15.86
N ALA A 42 15.78 -2.18 16.31
CA ALA A 42 15.53 -0.91 15.67
C ALA A 42 16.07 -0.88 14.22
N ALA A 43 17.30 -1.35 14.01
CA ALA A 43 17.93 -1.40 12.69
C ALA A 43 17.16 -2.32 11.73
N VAL A 44 16.86 -3.56 12.14
CA VAL A 44 16.20 -4.52 11.23
C VAL A 44 14.74 -4.17 10.96
N LYS A 45 14.03 -3.58 11.94
CA LYS A 45 12.69 -3.02 11.69
C LYS A 45 12.72 -1.81 10.77
N ASP A 46 13.87 -1.17 10.60
CA ASP A 46 14.08 -0.10 9.62
C ASP A 46 14.55 -0.62 8.26
N GLY A 47 14.58 -1.95 8.07
CA GLY A 47 15.02 -2.58 6.83
C GLY A 47 16.53 -2.59 6.64
N LYS A 48 17.31 -2.39 7.71
CA LYS A 48 18.78 -2.39 7.65
C LYS A 48 19.34 -3.74 8.06
N SER A 49 20.25 -4.28 7.26
CA SER A 49 21.07 -5.43 7.64
C SER A 49 21.96 -5.08 8.83
N ILE A 50 22.28 -6.09 9.63
CA ILE A 50 23.20 -5.96 10.77
C ILE A 50 24.30 -7.01 10.66
N THR A 51 25.51 -6.67 11.12
CA THR A 51 26.60 -7.64 11.27
C THR A 51 26.68 -8.05 12.74
N TYR A 52 26.61 -9.35 13.00
CA TYR A 52 26.74 -9.92 14.34
C TYR A 52 27.71 -11.10 14.28
N GLU A 53 28.73 -11.08 15.13
CA GLU A 53 29.78 -12.12 15.19
C GLU A 53 30.41 -12.45 13.82
N GLY A 54 30.59 -11.43 12.98
CA GLY A 54 31.18 -11.57 11.63
C GLY A 54 30.23 -12.10 10.55
N ARG A 55 28.96 -12.37 10.88
CA ARG A 55 27.91 -12.73 9.93
C ARG A 55 26.98 -11.55 9.68
N GLU A 56 26.66 -11.30 8.42
CA GLU A 56 25.54 -10.41 8.04
C GLU A 56 24.20 -11.13 8.24
N ILE A 57 23.25 -10.43 8.84
CA ILE A 57 21.87 -10.87 9.05
C ILE A 57 20.95 -9.84 8.39
N LEU A 58 20.14 -10.32 7.44
CA LEU A 58 19.18 -9.51 6.71
C LEU A 58 17.88 -9.34 7.52
N PRO A 59 17.15 -8.22 7.34
CA PRO A 59 15.86 -8.03 7.99
C PRO A 59 14.89 -9.19 7.81
N GLU A 60 14.76 -9.73 6.60
CA GLU A 60 13.87 -10.85 6.26
C GLU A 60 14.19 -12.16 6.99
N GLU A 61 15.41 -12.33 7.50
CA GLU A 61 15.78 -13.50 8.31
C GLU A 61 15.13 -13.43 9.69
N ILE A 62 14.89 -12.23 10.23
CA ILE A 62 14.45 -12.00 11.62
C ILE A 62 13.28 -11.04 11.78
N CYS A 63 12.64 -10.64 10.69
CA CYS A 63 11.40 -9.88 10.67
C CYS A 63 10.37 -10.56 9.76
N THR A 64 9.09 -10.44 10.10
CA THR A 64 8.03 -10.72 9.11
C THR A 64 8.10 -9.70 7.97
N PRO A 65 7.59 -10.01 6.77
CA PRO A 65 7.42 -9.00 5.74
C PRO A 65 6.63 -7.78 6.26
N PRO A 66 6.94 -6.56 5.79
CA PRO A 66 6.13 -5.39 6.10
C PRO A 66 4.74 -5.52 5.48
N ASP A 67 3.73 -5.02 6.18
CA ASP A 67 2.37 -4.89 5.64
C ASP A 67 2.30 -3.55 4.89
N PRO A 68 2.06 -3.55 3.56
CA PRO A 68 2.05 -2.35 2.74
C PRO A 68 0.94 -1.35 3.11
N GLY A 69 -0.01 -1.76 3.95
CA GLY A 69 -1.19 -0.99 4.31
C GLY A 69 -2.27 -1.07 3.23
N LEU A 70 -3.50 -0.78 3.62
CA LEU A 70 -4.64 -0.67 2.69
C LEU A 70 -4.74 0.76 2.15
N ALA A 71 -5.35 0.91 0.99
CA ALA A 71 -5.77 2.20 0.46
C ALA A 71 -7.30 2.28 0.34
N PHE A 72 -7.83 3.50 0.35
CA PHE A 72 -9.18 3.79 -0.10
C PHE A 72 -9.19 4.97 -1.07
N VAL A 73 -10.16 4.96 -1.98
CA VAL A 73 -10.29 5.95 -3.03
C VAL A 73 -11.60 6.69 -2.87
N VAL A 74 -11.58 8.01 -3.05
CA VAL A 74 -12.79 8.84 -3.21
C VAL A 74 -12.67 9.54 -4.55
N VAL A 75 -13.61 9.32 -5.45
CA VAL A 75 -13.59 9.90 -6.80
C VAL A 75 -14.91 10.57 -7.10
N GLU A 76 -14.85 11.79 -7.63
CA GLU A 76 -16.00 12.46 -8.21
C GLU A 76 -15.97 12.28 -9.73
N CYS A 77 -17.12 12.04 -10.34
CA CYS A 77 -17.30 12.05 -11.79
C CYS A 77 -18.64 12.71 -12.11
N PRO A 78 -18.66 14.01 -12.46
CA PRO A 78 -19.90 14.79 -12.51
C PRO A 78 -20.76 14.46 -13.73
N ASP A 79 -20.16 14.02 -14.84
CA ASP A 79 -20.84 13.69 -16.09
C ASP A 79 -19.97 12.76 -16.98
N GLU A 80 -20.54 12.28 -18.08
CA GLU A 80 -19.95 11.30 -18.99
C GLU A 80 -18.67 11.83 -19.70
N GLY A 81 -18.50 13.14 -19.79
CA GLY A 81 -17.31 13.78 -20.35
C GLY A 81 -16.05 13.57 -19.51
N PHE A 82 -16.20 13.24 -18.22
CA PHE A 82 -15.09 12.97 -17.30
C PHE A 82 -14.71 11.49 -17.19
N ILE A 83 -15.53 10.58 -17.73
CA ILE A 83 -15.30 9.13 -17.62
C ILE A 83 -13.93 8.76 -18.19
N GLN A 84 -13.63 9.16 -19.44
CA GLN A 84 -12.36 8.80 -20.06
C GLN A 84 -11.15 9.39 -19.31
N PRO A 85 -11.10 10.69 -18.97
CA PRO A 85 -10.03 11.25 -18.14
C PRO A 85 -9.80 10.51 -16.82
N ILE A 86 -10.86 10.09 -16.13
CA ILE A 86 -10.76 9.32 -14.88
C ILE A 86 -10.22 7.91 -15.15
N CYS A 87 -10.78 7.21 -16.14
CA CYS A 87 -10.38 5.85 -16.48
C CYS A 87 -8.93 5.75 -16.95
N GLU A 88 -8.42 6.80 -17.60
CA GLU A 88 -7.07 6.84 -18.12
C GLU A 88 -6.03 7.38 -17.14
N ASN A 89 -6.48 7.99 -16.04
CA ASN A 89 -5.62 8.63 -15.04
C ASN A 89 -4.57 7.67 -14.48
N ALA A 90 -3.29 8.01 -14.66
CA ALA A 90 -2.17 7.17 -14.27
C ALA A 90 -2.11 6.91 -12.75
N THR A 91 -2.61 7.84 -11.93
CA THR A 91 -2.60 7.69 -10.47
C THR A 91 -3.59 6.60 -10.03
N PHE A 92 -4.80 6.56 -10.59
CA PHE A 92 -5.77 5.50 -10.29
C PHE A 92 -5.31 4.13 -10.79
N LYS A 93 -4.69 4.07 -11.99
CA LYS A 93 -4.18 2.81 -12.55
C LYS A 93 -3.15 2.11 -11.66
N ARG A 94 -2.35 2.85 -10.88
CA ARG A 94 -1.37 2.28 -9.91
C ARG A 94 -2.04 1.54 -8.74
N TYR A 95 -3.33 1.76 -8.54
CA TYR A 95 -4.12 1.15 -7.47
C TYR A 95 -5.11 0.10 -8.01
N GLN A 96 -4.93 -0.35 -9.26
CA GLN A 96 -5.73 -1.38 -9.92
C GLN A 96 -4.86 -2.62 -10.20
N GLY A 97 -5.40 -3.83 -10.04
CA GLY A 97 -4.65 -5.08 -10.24
C GLY A 97 -3.49 -5.27 -9.24
N HIS A 98 -2.25 -5.41 -9.73
CA HIS A 98 -1.02 -5.49 -8.91
C HIS A 98 -0.67 -4.11 -8.32
N ALA A 99 -1.52 -3.65 -7.40
CA ALA A 99 -1.50 -2.31 -6.87
C ALA A 99 -0.35 -2.06 -5.87
N ASP A 100 0.09 -0.81 -5.77
CA ASP A 100 1.04 -0.32 -4.77
C ASP A 100 0.55 -0.55 -3.31
N ALA A 101 -0.76 -0.71 -3.14
CA ALA A 101 -1.44 -1.14 -1.93
C ALA A 101 -2.82 -1.71 -2.31
N PRO A 102 -3.30 -2.78 -1.66
CA PRO A 102 -4.66 -3.26 -1.87
C PRO A 102 -5.69 -2.17 -1.57
N VAL A 103 -6.64 -1.96 -2.47
CA VAL A 103 -7.73 -1.00 -2.29
C VAL A 103 -8.90 -1.69 -1.60
N ALA A 104 -9.22 -1.26 -0.39
CA ALA A 104 -10.29 -1.85 0.43
C ALA A 104 -11.67 -1.25 0.15
N LEU A 105 -11.71 0.00 -0.35
CA LEU A 105 -12.95 0.74 -0.59
C LEU A 105 -12.73 1.78 -1.69
N VAL A 106 -13.73 1.92 -2.56
CA VAL A 106 -13.85 3.05 -3.50
C VAL A 106 -15.20 3.72 -3.29
N VAL A 107 -15.18 5.04 -3.05
CA VAL A 107 -16.37 5.88 -2.94
C VAL A 107 -16.53 6.64 -4.24
N HIS A 108 -17.64 6.40 -4.95
CA HIS A 108 -17.97 7.05 -6.21
C HIS A 108 -19.03 8.14 -5.99
N MET A 109 -18.65 9.40 -6.17
CA MET A 109 -19.57 10.53 -6.17
C MET A 109 -19.91 10.87 -7.63
N ALA A 110 -20.96 10.23 -8.15
CA ALA A 110 -21.34 10.35 -9.55
C ALA A 110 -22.86 10.24 -9.72
N PRO A 111 -23.45 10.89 -10.75
CA PRO A 111 -24.85 10.70 -11.09
C PRO A 111 -25.08 9.30 -11.67
N GLN A 112 -26.35 8.88 -11.70
CA GLN A 112 -26.74 7.55 -12.17
C GLN A 112 -26.27 7.26 -13.61
N CYS A 113 -26.32 8.24 -14.53
CA CYS A 113 -25.89 8.05 -15.91
C CYS A 113 -24.40 7.66 -16.04
N VAL A 114 -23.54 8.16 -15.15
CA VAL A 114 -22.13 7.77 -15.08
C VAL A 114 -21.97 6.37 -14.50
N LEU A 115 -22.71 6.03 -13.44
CA LEU A 115 -22.65 4.71 -12.79
C LEU A 115 -23.17 3.57 -13.69
N GLU A 116 -24.08 3.89 -14.61
CA GLU A 116 -24.62 2.97 -15.61
C GLU A 116 -23.79 2.92 -16.91
N ASP A 117 -22.82 3.82 -17.09
CA ASP A 117 -21.95 3.81 -18.27
C ASP A 117 -21.01 2.58 -18.25
N PRO A 118 -21.01 1.74 -19.29
CA PRO A 118 -20.20 0.53 -19.33
C PRO A 118 -18.69 0.78 -19.20
N ARG A 119 -18.19 1.95 -19.62
CA ARG A 119 -16.77 2.31 -19.50
C ARG A 119 -16.40 2.58 -18.05
N TYR A 120 -17.30 3.21 -17.29
CA TYR A 120 -17.09 3.48 -15.88
C TYR A 120 -17.23 2.19 -15.05
N GLN A 121 -18.21 1.33 -15.36
CA GLN A 121 -18.35 0.02 -14.71
C GLN A 121 -17.10 -0.86 -14.88
N GLN A 122 -16.60 -0.97 -16.11
CA GLN A 122 -15.33 -1.68 -16.38
C GLN A 122 -14.13 -1.07 -15.64
N TRP A 123 -14.18 0.21 -15.28
CA TRP A 123 -13.14 0.84 -14.49
C TRP A 123 -13.32 0.56 -12.99
N MET A 124 -14.56 0.53 -12.48
CA MET A 124 -14.87 0.16 -11.09
C MET A 124 -14.40 -1.27 -10.77
N GLU A 125 -14.61 -2.21 -11.69
CA GLU A 125 -14.24 -3.63 -11.54
C GLU A 125 -12.73 -3.89 -11.44
N ARG A 126 -11.89 -2.89 -11.73
CA ARG A 126 -10.43 -3.02 -11.65
C ARG A 126 -9.88 -2.82 -10.24
N PHE A 127 -10.71 -2.36 -9.31
CA PHE A 127 -10.34 -2.25 -7.89
C PHE A 127 -10.78 -3.50 -7.12
N GLY A 128 -9.98 -3.91 -6.13
CA GLY A 128 -10.35 -4.99 -5.20
C GLY A 128 -10.04 -6.42 -5.69
N THR A 129 -9.50 -6.60 -6.89
CA THR A 129 -8.93 -7.88 -7.33
C THR A 129 -7.46 -7.97 -6.88
N ALA A 130 -7.27 -8.36 -5.62
CA ALA A 130 -6.01 -8.88 -5.11
C ALA A 130 -6.05 -10.41 -5.09
#